data_AF-A0A090QGU6-F1
#
_entry.id   AF-A0A090QGU6-F1
#
_cell.length_a   1.000
_cell.length_b   1.000
_cell.length_c   1.000
_cell.angle_alpha   90.00
_cell.angle_beta   90.00
_cell.angle_gamma   90.00
#
_symmetry.space_group_name_H-M   'P 1'
#
loop_
_entity.id
_entity.type
_entity.pdbx_description
1 polymer ?
#
loop_
_entity_poly.entity_id
_entity_poly.type
_entity_poly.pdbx_seq_one_letter_code
_entity_poly.pdbx_strand_id
1 'polypeptide(L)'
;MTCCQHVTQQIDTADIQAVAVTTFGVDGAPFDADGQQLYPIISWKCPRTQEVMAQTLQDLGVDNVFTESGVGNYSFNTLFKLKWLKENEPAVYARWTSGCSFPPCSLTV
;
A
#
# COMPACT_ATOMS: atom_id res chain seq x y z
N MET A 1 2.73 -1.69 -18.88
CA MET A 1 4.09 -1.30 -19.28
C MET A 1 4.17 -0.53 -20.60
N THR A 2 3.05 -0.12 -21.20
CA THR A 2 3.04 0.57 -22.50
C THR A 2 3.62 1.98 -22.46
N CYS A 3 3.48 2.70 -21.33
CA CYS A 3 4.02 4.05 -21.19
C CYS A 3 5.56 4.09 -21.28
N CYS A 4 6.25 3.26 -20.49
CA CYS A 4 7.72 3.21 -20.53
C CYS A 4 8.22 2.82 -21.93
N GLN A 5 7.63 1.79 -22.55
CA GLN A 5 7.97 1.37 -23.91
C GLN A 5 7.78 2.49 -24.94
N HIS A 6 6.71 3.27 -24.82
CA HIS A 6 6.45 4.38 -25.75
C HIS A 6 7.46 5.52 -25.61
N VAL A 7 7.91 5.81 -24.39
CA VAL A 7 8.93 6.83 -24.13
C VAL A 7 10.30 6.34 -24.58
N THR A 8 10.67 5.10 -24.29
CA THR A 8 11.98 4.54 -24.66
C THR A 8 12.15 4.36 -26.17
N GLN A 9 11.06 4.21 -26.94
CA GLN A 9 11.11 4.22 -28.40
C GLN A 9 11.52 5.57 -29.01
N GLN A 10 11.51 6.66 -28.23
CA GLN A 10 11.82 8.02 -28.70
C GLN A 10 13.22 8.50 -28.28
N ILE A 11 13.98 7.68 -27.57
CA ILE A 11 15.34 7.99 -27.08
C ILE A 11 16.26 6.79 -27.29
N ASP A 12 17.58 7.00 -27.28
CA ASP A 12 18.51 5.88 -27.24
C ASP A 12 18.49 5.27 -25.83
N THR A 13 18.10 4.00 -25.72
CA THR A 13 18.04 3.32 -24.42
C THR A 13 19.42 3.11 -23.81
N ALA A 14 20.51 3.17 -24.59
CA ALA A 14 21.87 3.12 -24.09
C ALA A 14 22.24 4.33 -23.21
N ASP A 15 21.51 5.44 -23.34
CA ASP A 15 21.71 6.65 -22.55
C ASP A 15 20.99 6.63 -21.18
N ILE A 16 20.10 5.65 -20.94
CA ILE A 16 19.33 5.57 -19.69
C ILE A 16 20.20 5.00 -18.57
N GLN A 17 20.67 5.87 -17.68
CA GLN A 17 21.52 5.49 -16.54
C GLN A 17 20.74 5.02 -15.30
N ALA A 18 19.50 5.47 -15.14
CA ALA A 18 18.68 5.14 -13.96
C ALA A 18 17.18 5.29 -14.24
N VAL A 19 16.37 4.55 -13.48
CA VAL A 19 14.90 4.67 -13.46
C VAL A 19 14.47 4.92 -12.02
N ALA A 20 13.66 5.96 -11.81
CA ALA A 20 13.01 6.23 -10.54
C ALA A 20 11.50 6.01 -10.68
N VAL A 21 10.90 5.34 -9.71
CA VAL A 21 9.44 5.13 -9.64
C VAL A 21 8.90 5.91 -8.45
N THR A 22 7.98 6.83 -8.71
CA THR A 22 7.26 7.57 -7.67
C THR A 22 5.81 7.12 -7.65
N THR A 23 5.28 6.85 -6.46
CA THR A 23 3.88 6.45 -6.26
C THR A 23 3.23 7.35 -5.21
N PHE A 24 1.90 7.31 -5.15
CA PHE A 24 1.18 7.89 -4.02
C PHE A 24 1.56 7.14 -2.74
N GLY A 25 1.92 7.90 -1.71
CA GLY A 25 2.19 7.34 -0.40
C GLY A 25 0.98 6.57 0.13
N VAL A 26 1.24 5.57 0.97
CA VAL A 26 0.27 4.73 1.71
C VAL A 26 -0.66 3.83 0.90
N ASP A 27 -0.64 3.87 -0.44
CA ASP A 27 -1.35 2.91 -1.27
C ASP A 27 -0.61 1.57 -1.34
N GLY A 28 -1.32 0.49 -1.07
CA GLY A 28 -0.74 -0.85 -1.02
C GLY A 28 -1.80 -1.93 -1.17
N ALA A 29 -1.34 -3.12 -1.58
CA ALA A 29 -2.13 -4.33 -1.65
C ALA A 29 -1.44 -5.45 -0.87
N PRO A 30 -2.18 -6.37 -0.24
CA PRO A 30 -1.61 -7.55 0.39
C PRO A 30 -1.16 -8.56 -0.68
N PHE A 31 0.04 -9.09 -0.48
CA PHE A 31 0.62 -10.18 -1.26
C PHE A 31 0.88 -11.40 -0.37
N ASP A 32 0.81 -12.61 -0.92
CA ASP A 32 1.33 -13.79 -0.25
C ASP A 32 2.84 -13.95 -0.46
N ALA A 33 3.41 -14.98 0.14
CA ALA A 33 4.83 -15.28 0.09
C ALA A 33 5.35 -15.57 -1.33
N ASP A 34 4.46 -16.00 -2.23
CA ASP A 34 4.77 -16.28 -3.64
C ASP A 34 4.69 -15.01 -4.51
N GLY A 35 4.37 -13.85 -3.91
CA GLY A 35 4.22 -12.59 -4.62
C GLY A 35 2.92 -12.49 -5.42
N GLN A 36 1.92 -13.33 -5.13
CA GLN A 36 0.59 -13.22 -5.72
C GLN A 36 -0.21 -12.17 -4.96
N GLN A 37 -0.79 -11.23 -5.70
CA GLN A 37 -1.69 -10.22 -5.14
C GLN A 37 -2.95 -10.90 -4.61
N LEU A 38 -3.27 -10.67 -3.33
CA LEU A 38 -4.39 -11.29 -2.64
C LEU A 38 -5.66 -10.41 -2.65
N TYR A 39 -5.49 -9.09 -2.76
CA TYR A 39 -6.60 -8.14 -2.74
C TYR A 39 -6.27 -6.89 -3.57
N PRO A 40 -7.27 -6.22 -4.18
CA PRO A 40 -7.07 -4.97 -4.88
C PRO A 40 -6.46 -3.88 -3.99
N ILE A 41 -5.80 -2.90 -4.60
CA ILE A 41 -5.25 -1.76 -3.86
C ILE A 41 -6.38 -0.98 -3.18
N ILE A 42 -6.23 -0.69 -1.90
CA ILE A 42 -7.09 0.27 -1.19
C ILE A 42 -6.49 1.67 -1.36
N SER A 43 -7.06 2.46 -2.27
CA SER A 43 -6.62 3.83 -2.54
C SER A 43 -6.74 4.73 -1.30
N TRP A 44 -5.82 5.69 -1.17
CA TRP A 44 -5.81 6.73 -0.13
C TRP A 44 -7.09 7.58 -0.15
N LYS A 45 -7.75 7.71 -1.30
CA LYS A 45 -9.01 8.44 -1.43
C LYS A 45 -10.24 7.58 -1.07
N CYS A 46 -10.06 6.29 -0.78
CA CYS A 46 -11.17 5.42 -0.44
C CYS A 46 -11.70 5.74 0.98
N PRO A 47 -13.01 5.99 1.16
CA PRO A 47 -13.55 6.39 2.46
C PRO A 47 -13.73 5.21 3.43
N ARG A 48 -13.53 3.96 3.01
CA ARG A 48 -13.90 2.75 3.79
C ARG A 48 -13.23 2.63 5.16
N THR A 49 -12.11 3.31 5.37
CA THR A 49 -11.35 3.30 6.62
C THR A 49 -11.69 4.47 7.56
N GLN A 50 -12.60 5.36 7.17
CA GLN A 50 -13.02 6.51 8.01
C GLN A 50 -13.66 6.05 9.32
N GLU A 51 -14.60 5.11 9.25
CA GLU A 51 -15.26 4.54 10.44
C GLU A 51 -14.28 3.73 11.28
N VAL A 52 -13.41 2.96 10.64
CA VAL A 52 -12.35 2.19 11.31
C VAL A 52 -11.42 3.10 12.10
N MET A 53 -11.03 4.25 11.52
CA MET A 53 -10.23 5.26 12.21
C MET A 53 -11.00 5.83 13.41
N ALA A 54 -12.26 6.26 13.21
CA ALA A 54 -13.06 6.84 14.28
C ALA A 54 -13.19 5.90 15.48
N GLN A 55 -13.49 4.63 15.24
CA GLN A 55 -13.57 3.59 16.27
C GLN A 55 -12.21 3.36 16.94
N THR A 56 -11.13 3.23 16.16
CA THR A 56 -9.78 2.98 16.72
C THR A 56 -9.32 4.13 17.63
N LEU A 57 -9.60 5.37 17.24
CA LEU A 57 -9.25 6.55 18.05
C LEU A 57 -10.12 6.66 19.31
N GLN A 58 -11.37 6.19 19.26
CA GLN A 58 -12.24 6.10 20.43
C GLN A 58 -11.77 5.03 21.41
N ASP A 59 -11.34 3.86 20.90
CA ASP A 59 -10.95 2.71 21.72
C ASP A 59 -9.56 2.86 22.35
N LEU A 60 -8.59 3.37 21.58
CA LEU A 60 -7.19 3.43 22.00
C LEU A 60 -6.78 4.82 22.51
N GLY A 61 -7.56 5.85 22.20
CA GLY A 61 -7.20 7.25 22.44
C GLY A 61 -6.27 7.80 21.37
N VAL A 62 -6.54 9.04 20.95
CA VAL A 62 -5.82 9.72 19.87
C VAL A 62 -4.31 9.81 20.13
N ASP A 63 -3.93 10.24 21.33
CA ASP A 63 -2.53 10.46 21.68
C ASP A 63 -1.73 9.15 21.71
N ASN A 64 -2.37 8.06 22.13
CA ASN A 64 -1.72 6.74 22.15
C ASN A 64 -1.47 6.24 20.74
N VAL A 65 -2.43 6.38 19.82
CA VAL A 65 -2.23 5.97 18.42
C VAL A 65 -1.06 6.72 17.81
N PHE A 66 -0.97 8.04 18.00
CA PHE A 66 0.15 8.82 17.49
C PHE A 66 1.47 8.45 18.17
N THR A 67 1.50 8.31 19.49
CA THR A 67 2.71 8.01 20.27
C THR A 67 3.32 6.67 19.87
N GLU A 68 2.50 5.65 19.67
CA GLU A 68 2.97 4.30 19.36
C GLU A 68 3.33 4.11 17.88
N SER A 69 2.60 4.76 16.97
CA SER A 69 2.74 4.51 15.52
C SER A 69 3.44 5.62 14.74
N GLY A 70 3.57 6.81 15.31
CA GLY A 70 4.03 8.01 14.63
C GLY A 70 3.09 8.51 13.52
N VAL A 71 1.92 7.89 13.32
CA VAL A 71 0.98 8.29 12.27
C VAL A 71 -0.10 9.23 12.80
N GLY A 72 -0.36 10.32 12.08
CA GLY A 72 -1.44 11.25 12.42
C GLY A 72 -2.83 10.67 12.19
N ASN A 73 -3.89 11.42 12.51
CA ASN A 73 -5.28 10.97 12.37
C ASN A 73 -5.79 11.09 10.93
N TYR A 74 -5.22 10.31 10.03
CA TYR A 74 -5.64 10.25 8.63
C TYR A 74 -6.18 8.87 8.30
N SER A 75 -7.43 8.82 7.81
CA SER A 75 -8.10 7.55 7.51
C SER A 75 -7.35 6.72 6.47
N PHE A 76 -6.55 7.35 5.61
CA PHE A 76 -5.75 6.66 4.59
C PHE A 76 -4.51 5.94 5.14
N ASN A 77 -4.17 6.09 6.42
CA ASN A 77 -2.99 5.45 6.98
C ASN A 77 -3.09 3.92 6.93
N THR A 78 -1.93 3.27 6.69
CA THR A 78 -1.81 1.82 6.57
C THR A 78 -2.42 1.07 7.76
N LEU A 79 -2.27 1.61 8.98
CA LEU A 79 -2.85 1.04 10.20
C LEU A 79 -4.35 0.74 10.06
N PHE A 80 -5.13 1.71 9.58
CA PHE A 80 -6.57 1.56 9.45
C PHE A 80 -6.97 0.64 8.28
N LYS A 81 -6.15 0.60 7.22
CA LYS A 81 -6.32 -0.38 6.13
C LYS A 81 -6.10 -1.81 6.61
N LEU A 82 -5.09 -2.03 7.45
CA LEU A 82 -4.79 -3.33 8.04
C LEU A 82 -5.89 -3.79 9.01
N LYS A 83 -6.39 -2.90 9.88
CA LYS A 83 -7.54 -3.20 10.74
C LYS A 83 -8.78 -3.54 9.91
N TRP A 84 -9.08 -2.74 8.88
CA TRP A 84 -10.21 -3.01 7.98
C TRP A 84 -10.09 -4.38 7.29
N LEU A 85 -8.90 -4.72 6.75
CA LEU A 85 -8.65 -6.02 6.12
C LEU A 85 -8.80 -7.17 7.12
N LYS A 86 -8.31 -7.01 8.35
CA LYS A 86 -8.46 -8.02 9.41
C LYS A 86 -9.92 -8.29 9.75
N GLU A 87 -10.75 -7.25 9.75
CA GLU A 87 -12.16 -7.32 10.13
C GLU A 87 -13.07 -7.79 8.99
N ASN A 88 -12.81 -7.34 7.75
CA ASN A 88 -13.70 -7.55 6.61
C ASN A 88 -13.22 -8.64 5.65
N GLU A 89 -11.91 -8.89 5.59
CA GLU A 89 -11.27 -9.84 4.68
C GLU A 89 -10.30 -10.78 5.43
N PRO A 90 -10.76 -11.50 6.47
CA PRO A 90 -9.88 -12.24 7.39
C PRO A 90 -9.04 -13.32 6.69
N ALA A 91 -9.57 -13.94 5.62
CA ALA A 91 -8.85 -14.92 4.82
C ALA A 91 -7.67 -14.30 4.04
N VAL A 92 -7.85 -13.07 3.53
CA VAL A 92 -6.77 -12.29 2.91
C VAL A 92 -5.74 -11.91 3.96
N TYR A 93 -6.19 -11.39 5.10
CA TYR A 93 -5.33 -10.96 6.19
C TYR A 93 -4.47 -12.11 6.75
N ALA A 94 -5.03 -13.33 6.85
CA ALA A 94 -4.30 -14.50 7.33
C ALA A 94 -3.24 -15.02 6.35
N ARG A 95 -3.46 -14.85 5.04
CA ARG A 95 -2.52 -15.25 3.98
C ARG A 95 -1.46 -14.19 3.68
N TRP A 96 -1.71 -12.96 4.10
CA TRP A 96 -0.80 -11.85 3.87
C TRP A 96 0.53 -12.09 4.58
N THR A 97 1.63 -12.01 3.83
CA THR A 97 2.98 -12.12 4.40
C THR A 97 3.48 -10.72 4.74
N SER A 98 3.69 -10.48 6.04
CA SER A 98 4.15 -9.19 6.57
C SER A 98 5.43 -8.71 5.88
N GLY A 99 5.34 -7.60 5.14
CA GLY A 99 6.51 -6.95 4.52
C GLY A 99 6.34 -6.54 3.06
N CYS A 100 5.40 -7.13 2.31
CA CYS A 100 5.21 -6.80 0.90
C CYS A 100 3.91 -6.01 0.67
N SER A 101 4.02 -4.69 0.48
CA SER A 101 2.94 -3.85 -0.08
C SER A 101 2.96 -3.83 -1.62
N PHE A 102 4.03 -4.37 -2.19
CA PHE A 102 4.31 -4.48 -3.61
C PHE A 102 4.91 -5.86 -3.88
N PRO A 103 4.72 -6.42 -5.08
CA PRO A 103 5.46 -7.63 -5.46
C PRO A 103 6.97 -7.31 -5.44
N PRO A 104 7.84 -8.30 -5.15
CA PRO A 104 9.27 -8.13 -5.37
C PRO A 104 9.48 -7.64 -6.80
N CYS A 105 10.05 -6.43 -6.94
CA CYS A 105 10.26 -5.80 -8.23
C CYS A 105 11.30 -6.58 -9.04
N SER A 106 10.85 -7.52 -9.86
CA SER A 106 11.62 -8.00 -11.01
C SER A 106 11.51 -6.96 -12.13
N LEU A 107 12.16 -5.81 -11.95
CA LEU A 107 12.32 -4.82 -13.01
C LEU A 107 13.43 -5.32 -13.95
N THR A 108 13.06 -6.14 -14.92
CA THR A 108 13.89 -6.33 -16.10
C THR A 108 13.60 -5.16 -17.03
N VAL A 109 14.53 -4.20 -17.10
CA VAL A 109 14.55 -3.17 -18.15
C VAL A 109 14.98 -3.82 -19.46
#